data_AF-A0A966SR51-F1
#
_entry.id   AF-A0A966SR51-F1
#
_cell.length_a   1.000
_cell.length_b   1.000
_cell.length_c   1.000
_cell.angle_alpha   90.00
_cell.angle_beta   90.00
_cell.angle_gamma   90.00
#
_symmetry.space_group_name_H-M   'P 1'
#
loop_
_entity.id
_entity.type
_entity.pdbx_description
1 polymer ?
#
loop_
_entity_poly.entity_id
_entity_poly.type
_entity_poly.pdbx_seq_one_letter_code
_entity_poly.pdbx_strand_id
1 'polypeptide(L)'
;MARMNEGRPMSTGRVGGRLGLISFTAVLFFTVVGGPYGIEPVVQSAGPLLAILLILVTPLIWSVPTALMVAELSAAIPVPGGYYAWVKRALGSFWGFQEAWWSWLVSFVDMGIYPVLFGTYGSAVFRDITGVDWFVSDAGRWMLAT
;
A
#
# COMPACT_ATOMS: atom_id res chain seq x y z
N MET A 1 45.61 -32.77 -5.67
CA MET A 1 44.34 -32.71 -4.92
C MET A 1 43.81 -31.29 -4.97
N ALA A 2 42.72 -31.05 -5.72
CA ALA A 2 41.72 -29.99 -5.51
C ALA A 2 40.77 -30.02 -6.72
N ARG A 3 39.67 -30.77 -6.63
CA ARG A 3 38.60 -30.69 -7.64
C ARG A 3 37.88 -29.36 -7.42
N MET A 4 37.99 -28.43 -8.36
CA MET A 4 37.14 -27.24 -8.42
C MET A 4 35.71 -27.73 -8.59
N ASN A 5 34.91 -27.51 -7.54
CA ASN A 5 33.50 -27.82 -7.50
C ASN A 5 32.79 -26.82 -8.42
N GLU A 6 32.52 -27.25 -9.65
CA GLU A 6 31.77 -26.47 -10.64
C GLU A 6 30.45 -26.01 -10.01
N GLY A 7 30.29 -24.69 -9.91
CA GLY A 7 29.07 -24.06 -9.43
C GLY A 7 27.91 -24.56 -10.27
N ARG A 8 27.02 -25.32 -9.64
CA ARG A 8 25.75 -25.73 -10.23
C ARG A 8 25.08 -24.47 -10.80
N PRO A 9 24.63 -24.48 -12.07
CA PRO A 9 23.85 -23.36 -12.57
C PRO A 9 22.66 -23.19 -11.63
N MET A 10 22.50 -22.01 -11.04
CA MET A 10 21.28 -21.67 -10.32
C MET A 10 20.14 -21.86 -11.31
N SER A 11 19.37 -22.95 -11.16
CA SER A 11 18.13 -23.10 -11.89
C SER A 11 17.21 -22.00 -11.39
N THR A 12 17.24 -20.87 -12.07
CA THR A 12 16.19 -19.86 -11.98
C THR A 12 14.95 -20.56 -12.50
N GLY A 13 14.22 -21.19 -11.58
CA GLY A 13 12.91 -21.76 -11.87
C GLY A 13 12.12 -20.67 -12.56
N ARG A 14 11.77 -20.90 -13.83
CA ARG A 14 10.87 -20.01 -14.54
C ARG A 14 9.58 -20.00 -13.75
N VAL A 15 9.29 -18.89 -13.07
CA VAL A 15 7.95 -18.62 -12.55
C VAL A 15 7.07 -18.33 -13.77
N GLY A 16 6.72 -19.39 -14.48
CA GLY A 16 5.95 -19.39 -15.72
C GLY A 16 4.49 -19.62 -15.42
N GLY A 17 3.85 -18.67 -14.73
CA GLY A 17 2.41 -18.69 -14.50
C GLY A 17 1.86 -17.29 -14.65
N ARG A 18 0.98 -17.08 -15.63
CA ARG A 18 0.11 -15.89 -15.65
C ARG A 18 -0.73 -15.94 -14.37
N LEU A 19 -0.74 -14.86 -13.58
CA LEU A 19 -1.65 -14.79 -12.43
C LEU A 19 -3.09 -14.97 -12.94
N GLY A 20 -3.81 -15.90 -12.33
CA GLY A 20 -5.25 -16.05 -12.58
C GLY A 20 -6.01 -14.82 -12.09
N LEU A 21 -7.19 -14.58 -12.66
CA LEU A 21 -8.03 -13.41 -12.32
C LEU A 21 -8.29 -13.29 -10.81
N ILE A 22 -8.55 -14.41 -10.14
CA ILE A 22 -8.83 -14.45 -8.70
C ILE A 22 -7.58 -14.03 -7.91
N SER A 23 -6.42 -14.60 -8.21
CA SER A 23 -5.16 -14.26 -7.53
C SER A 23 -4.77 -12.80 -7.80
N PHE A 24 -4.96 -12.32 -9.03
CA PHE A 24 -4.71 -10.92 -9.37
C PHE A 24 -5.63 -9.97 -8.61
N THR A 25 -6.93 -10.26 -8.59
CA THR A 25 -7.92 -9.45 -7.84
C THR A 25 -7.66 -9.48 -6.34
N ALA A 26 -7.29 -10.64 -5.79
CA ALA A 26 -6.92 -10.76 -4.38
C ALA A 26 -5.68 -9.91 -4.04
N VAL A 27 -4.64 -9.94 -4.89
CA VAL A 27 -3.45 -9.11 -4.70
C VAL A 27 -3.80 -7.63 -4.76
N LEU A 28 -4.64 -7.20 -5.72
CA LEU A 28 -5.11 -5.82 -5.79
C LEU A 28 -5.90 -5.42 -4.53
N PHE A 29 -6.81 -6.29 -4.08
CA PHE A 29 -7.60 -6.06 -2.88
C PHE A 29 -6.71 -5.91 -1.64
N PHE A 30 -5.80 -6.85 -1.38
CA PHE A 30 -4.95 -6.80 -0.18
C PHE A 30 -3.89 -5.69 -0.22
N THR A 31 -3.47 -5.24 -1.40
CA THR A 31 -2.50 -4.15 -1.52
C THR A 31 -3.15 -2.78 -1.29
N VAL A 32 -4.43 -2.63 -1.64
CA VAL A 32 -5.12 -1.33 -1.65
C VAL A 32 -6.10 -1.17 -0.50
N VAL A 33 -6.77 -2.25 -0.10
CA VAL A 33 -7.81 -2.20 0.94
C VAL A 33 -7.15 -2.34 2.31
N GLY A 34 -6.68 -1.20 2.82
CA GLY A 34 -6.21 -1.06 4.20
C GLY A 34 -7.34 -0.96 5.22
N GLY A 35 -8.62 -0.91 4.82
CA GLY A 35 -9.73 -0.54 5.72
C GLY A 35 -9.74 0.97 6.03
N PRO A 36 -10.89 1.57 6.39
CA PRO A 36 -10.98 3.00 6.66
C PRO A 36 -10.44 3.31 8.07
N TYR A 37 -9.18 3.01 8.34
CA TYR A 37 -8.52 3.38 9.60
C TYR A 37 -8.00 4.82 9.49
N GLY A 38 -8.26 5.64 10.51
CA GLY A 38 -7.86 7.05 10.55
C GLY A 38 -8.89 8.01 9.93
N ILE A 39 -10.07 7.55 9.55
CA ILE A 39 -11.17 8.42 9.08
C ILE A 39 -12.02 8.99 10.22
N GLU A 40 -11.83 8.51 11.45
CA GLU A 40 -12.58 8.89 12.63
C GLU A 40 -12.55 10.40 12.89
N PRO A 41 -11.41 11.11 12.71
CA PRO A 41 -11.39 12.57 12.82
C PRO A 41 -12.26 13.27 11.77
N VAL A 42 -12.43 12.69 10.58
CA VAL A 42 -13.33 13.22 9.53
C VAL A 42 -14.78 13.09 9.97
N VAL A 43 -15.15 11.95 10.56
CA VAL A 43 -16.51 11.74 11.09
C VAL A 43 -16.80 12.69 12.26
N GLN A 44 -15.83 12.87 13.17
CA GLN A 44 -15.96 13.73 14.34
C GLN A 44 -16.08 15.21 13.96
N SER A 45 -15.34 15.67 12.95
CA SER A 45 -15.32 17.08 12.54
C SER A 45 -16.45 17.45 11.57
N ALA A 46 -16.77 16.57 10.62
CA ALA A 46 -17.66 16.88 9.51
C ALA A 46 -19.08 16.30 9.68
N GLY A 47 -19.26 15.41 10.66
CA GLY A 47 -20.52 14.71 10.93
C GLY A 47 -20.70 13.44 10.08
N PRO A 48 -21.56 12.51 10.54
CA PRO A 48 -21.69 11.18 9.95
C PRO A 48 -22.21 11.20 8.51
N LEU A 49 -23.16 12.09 8.18
CA LEU A 49 -23.73 12.18 6.84
C LEU A 49 -22.68 12.66 5.82
N LEU A 50 -21.91 13.71 6.15
CA LEU A 50 -20.89 14.23 5.25
C LEU A 50 -19.75 13.24 5.08
N ALA A 51 -19.31 12.57 6.14
CA ALA A 51 -18.28 11.54 6.05
C ALA A 51 -18.69 10.39 5.13
N ILE A 52 -19.93 9.89 5.23
CA ILE A 52 -20.43 8.84 4.31
C ILE A 52 -20.46 9.34 2.87
N LEU A 53 -20.95 10.57 2.63
CA LEU A 53 -20.96 11.15 1.30
C LEU A 53 -19.55 11.27 0.72
N LEU A 54 -18.57 11.73 1.51
CA LEU A 54 -17.18 11.84 1.08
C LEU A 54 -16.59 10.46 0.76
N ILE A 55 -16.86 9.44 1.57
CA ILE A 55 -16.40 8.06 1.34
C ILE A 55 -16.98 7.48 0.05
N LEU A 56 -18.22 7.81 -0.33
CA LEU A 56 -18.86 7.31 -1.54
C LEU A 56 -18.49 8.12 -2.79
N VAL A 57 -18.42 9.44 -2.67
CA VAL A 57 -18.21 10.35 -3.82
C VAL A 57 -16.74 10.35 -4.26
N THR A 58 -15.79 10.33 -3.31
CA THR A 58 -14.35 10.35 -3.61
C THR A 58 -13.90 9.22 -4.56
N PRO A 59 -14.23 7.94 -4.31
CA PRO A 59 -13.84 6.87 -5.22
C PRO A 59 -14.56 6.94 -6.57
N LEU A 60 -15.78 7.48 -6.63
CA LEU A 60 -16.49 7.65 -7.91
C LEU A 60 -15.85 8.72 -8.80
N ILE A 61 -15.40 9.83 -8.21
CA ILE A 61 -14.78 10.93 -8.96
C ILE A 61 -13.33 10.62 -9.31
N TRP A 62 -12.60 9.94 -8.41
CA TRP A 62 -11.16 9.73 -8.58
C TRP A 62 -10.79 8.30 -8.98
N SER A 63 -11.23 7.30 -8.20
CA SER A 63 -10.80 5.91 -8.37
C SER A 63 -11.41 5.26 -9.61
N VAL A 64 -12.69 5.49 -9.91
CA VAL A 64 -13.35 4.88 -11.09
C VAL A 64 -12.71 5.35 -12.40
N PRO A 65 -12.52 6.66 -12.66
CA PRO A 65 -11.83 7.10 -13.87
C PRO A 65 -10.39 6.60 -13.94
N THR A 66 -9.68 6.58 -12.81
CA THR A 66 -8.30 6.07 -12.75
C THR A 66 -8.24 4.58 -13.08
N ALA A 67 -9.17 3.77 -12.55
CA ALA A 67 -9.23 2.34 -12.81
C ALA A 67 -9.53 2.04 -14.29
N LEU A 68 -10.45 2.79 -14.91
CA LEU A 68 -10.74 2.66 -16.35
C LEU A 68 -9.53 3.05 -17.20
N MET A 69 -8.85 4.14 -16.86
CA MET A 69 -7.63 4.58 -17.55
C MET A 69 -6.51 3.53 -17.43
N VAL A 70 -6.29 2.98 -16.24
CA VAL A 70 -5.31 1.91 -16.00
C VAL A 70 -5.68 0.65 -16.79
N ALA A 71 -6.97 0.29 -16.84
CA ALA A 71 -7.44 -0.86 -17.62
C ALA A 71 -7.12 -0.70 -19.11
N GLU A 72 -7.47 0.44 -19.71
CA GLU A 72 -7.19 0.74 -21.13
C GLU A 72 -5.69 0.75 -21.43
N LEU A 73 -4.87 1.41 -20.60
CA LEU A 73 -3.42 1.44 -20.79
C LEU A 73 -2.75 0.08 -20.60
N SER A 74 -3.23 -0.72 -19.63
CA SER A 74 -2.71 -2.07 -19.40
C SER A 74 -2.99 -3.02 -20.56
N ALA A 75 -4.12 -2.84 -21.26
CA ALA A 75 -4.46 -3.58 -22.47
C ALA A 75 -3.69 -3.08 -23.69
N ALA A 76 -3.55 -1.76 -23.85
CA ALA A 76 -2.90 -1.14 -25.00
C ALA A 76 -1.37 -1.26 -24.98
N ILE A 77 -0.74 -1.23 -23.79
CA ILE A 77 0.72 -1.21 -23.62
C ILE A 77 1.13 -2.22 -22.54
N PRO A 78 1.16 -3.53 -22.87
CA PRO A 78 1.47 -4.61 -21.92
C PRO A 78 2.98 -4.75 -21.69
N VAL A 79 3.62 -3.68 -21.21
CA VAL A 79 5.06 -3.66 -20.90
C VAL A 79 5.32 -3.84 -19.41
N PRO A 80 6.37 -4.60 -19.01
CA PRO A 80 6.81 -4.65 -17.62
C PRO A 80 7.29 -3.26 -17.18
N GLY A 81 6.56 -2.60 -16.28
CA GLY A 81 6.87 -1.26 -15.79
C GLY A 81 5.67 -0.37 -15.47
N GLY A 82 4.45 -0.77 -15.87
CA GLY A 82 3.21 -0.11 -15.46
C GLY A 82 3.21 1.40 -15.74
N TYR A 83 2.78 2.17 -14.74
CA TYR A 83 2.62 3.62 -14.82
C TYR A 83 3.89 4.37 -15.28
N TYR A 84 5.09 3.95 -14.85
CA TYR A 84 6.35 4.59 -15.24
C TYR A 84 6.58 4.45 -16.74
N ALA A 85 6.36 3.25 -17.27
CA ALA A 85 6.54 2.96 -18.68
C ALA A 85 5.53 3.70 -19.56
N TRP A 86 4.29 3.86 -19.08
CA TRP A 86 3.25 4.62 -19.78
C TRP A 86 3.60 6.12 -19.85
N VAL A 87 3.97 6.72 -18.72
CA VAL A 87 4.35 8.15 -18.66
C VAL A 87 5.61 8.43 -19.45
N LYS A 88 6.62 7.56 -19.34
CA LYS A 88 7.86 7.69 -20.14
C LYS A 88 7.58 7.63 -21.64
N ARG A 89 6.65 6.80 -22.08
CA ARG A 89 6.26 6.69 -23.49
C ARG A 89 5.45 7.89 -23.99
N ALA A 90 4.59 8.46 -23.15
CA ALA A 90 3.71 9.57 -23.53
C ALA A 90 4.40 10.95 -23.44
N LEU A 91 5.16 11.19 -22.36
CA LEU A 91 5.68 12.50 -21.99
C LEU A 91 7.23 12.57 -21.96
N GLY A 92 7.91 11.43 -22.11
CA GLY A 92 9.37 11.35 -22.14
C GLY A 92 10.02 11.06 -20.78
N SER A 93 11.35 11.00 -20.77
CA SER A 93 12.12 10.46 -19.63
C SER A 93 12.05 11.31 -18.35
N PHE A 94 11.92 12.63 -18.48
CA PHE A 94 11.86 13.53 -17.32
C PHE A 94 10.57 13.30 -16.51
N TRP A 95 9.42 13.29 -17.18
CA TRP A 95 8.13 13.06 -16.54
C TRP A 95 7.97 11.62 -16.02
N GLY A 96 8.57 10.64 -16.70
CA GLY A 96 8.66 9.28 -16.18
C GLY A 96 9.44 9.22 -14.87
N PHE A 97 10.58 9.93 -14.78
CA PHE A 97 11.34 10.00 -13.52
C PHE A 97 10.52 10.69 -12.41
N GLN A 98 9.85 11.79 -12.73
CA GLN A 98 9.05 12.52 -11.74
C GLN A 98 7.93 11.66 -11.14
N GLU A 99 7.23 10.90 -11.99
CA GLU A 99 6.20 9.98 -11.55
C GLU A 99 6.78 8.90 -10.62
N ALA A 100 7.86 8.23 -11.03
CA ALA A 100 8.48 7.19 -10.21
C ALA A 100 9.02 7.73 -8.88
N TRP A 101 9.54 8.97 -8.90
CA TRP A 101 10.02 9.66 -7.72
C TRP A 101 8.89 9.94 -6.72
N TRP A 102 7.74 10.44 -7.20
CA TRP A 102 6.57 10.66 -6.34
C TRP A 102 6.05 9.35 -5.75
N SER A 103 5.92 8.30 -6.57
CA SER A 103 5.47 6.98 -6.12
C SER A 103 6.42 6.38 -5.06
N TRP A 104 7.72 6.62 -5.19
CA TRP A 104 8.70 6.21 -4.18
C TRP A 104 8.57 7.01 -2.87
N LEU A 105 8.35 8.32 -2.94
CA LEU A 105 8.14 9.15 -1.74
C LEU A 105 6.87 8.76 -0.97
N VAL A 106 5.77 8.49 -1.69
CA VAL A 106 4.51 8.01 -1.08
C VAL A 106 4.75 6.72 -0.30
N SER A 107 5.61 5.82 -0.81
CA SER A 107 5.94 4.57 -0.13
C SER A 107 6.54 4.80 1.27
N PHE A 108 7.31 5.86 1.49
CA PHE A 108 7.82 6.18 2.84
C PHE A 108 6.72 6.66 3.78
N VAL A 109 5.77 7.46 3.27
CA VAL A 109 4.62 7.93 4.05
C VAL A 109 3.74 6.74 4.44
N ASP A 110 3.50 5.82 3.50
CA ASP A 110 2.76 4.59 3.74
C ASP A 110 3.46 3.73 4.82
N MET A 111 4.78 3.53 4.73
CA MET A 111 5.50 2.79 5.76
C MET A 111 5.49 3.49 7.13
N GLY A 112 5.39 4.82 7.17
CA GLY A 112 5.30 5.60 8.40
C GLY A 112 3.92 5.59 9.04
N ILE A 113 2.85 5.54 8.25
CA ILE A 113 1.47 5.64 8.77
C ILE A 113 1.02 4.35 9.46
N TYR A 114 1.36 3.18 8.91
CA TYR A 114 0.88 1.89 9.44
C TYR A 114 1.33 1.58 10.88
N PRO A 115 2.61 1.77 11.28
CA PRO A 115 3.03 1.53 12.66
C PRO A 115 2.36 2.46 13.67
N VAL A 116 2.11 3.71 13.29
CA VAL A 116 1.43 4.70 14.13
C VAL A 116 -0.03 4.31 14.33
N LEU A 117 -0.73 3.91 13.26
CA LEU A 117 -2.10 3.40 13.36
C LEU A 117 -2.14 2.14 14.23
N PHE A 118 -1.24 1.18 14.00
CA PHE A 118 -1.17 -0.03 14.82
C PHE A 118 -0.97 0.27 16.30
N GLY A 119 -0.05 1.17 16.65
CA GLY A 119 0.19 1.57 18.04
C GLY A 119 -1.01 2.26 18.68
N THR A 120 -1.68 3.15 17.94
CA THR A 120 -2.84 3.89 18.45
C THR A 120 -4.04 2.98 18.67
N TYR A 121 -4.46 2.18 17.68
CA TYR A 121 -5.56 1.22 17.86
C TYR A 121 -5.22 0.10 18.84
N GLY A 122 -3.99 -0.42 18.79
CA GLY A 122 -3.53 -1.45 19.72
C GLY A 122 -3.59 -0.98 21.17
N SER A 123 -3.19 0.27 21.44
CA SER A 123 -3.29 0.87 22.77
C SER A 123 -4.74 1.05 23.23
N ALA A 124 -5.65 1.43 22.32
CA ALA A 124 -7.07 1.58 22.63
C ALA A 124 -7.71 0.23 22.99
N VAL A 125 -7.44 -0.80 22.20
CA VAL A 125 -7.91 -2.17 22.48
C VAL A 125 -7.32 -2.69 23.80
N PHE A 126 -6.03 -2.46 24.05
CA PHE A 126 -5.40 -2.87 25.29
C PHE A 126 -6.03 -2.21 26.52
N ARG A 127 -6.33 -0.90 26.43
CA ARG A 127 -7.03 -0.15 27.47
C ARG A 127 -8.42 -0.72 27.71
N ASP A 128 -9.18 -1.02 26.66
CA ASP A 128 -10.54 -1.55 26.78
C ASP A 128 -10.58 -2.91 27.48
N ILE A 129 -9.55 -3.74 27.25
CA ILE A 129 -9.46 -5.09 27.85
C ILE A 129 -8.95 -5.05 29.29
N THR A 130 -7.93 -4.23 29.58
CA THR A 130 -7.20 -4.28 30.85
C THR A 130 -7.55 -3.14 31.81
N GLY A 131 -8.21 -2.09 31.34
CA GLY A 131 -8.46 -0.86 32.10
C GLY A 131 -7.20 -0.01 32.32
N VAL A 132 -6.04 -0.42 31.77
CA VAL A 132 -4.76 0.26 31.93
C VAL A 132 -4.36 0.93 30.62
N ASP A 133 -4.06 2.22 30.67
CA ASP A 133 -3.49 2.93 29.53
C ASP A 133 -2.06 2.42 29.28
N TRP A 134 -1.85 1.72 28.16
CA TRP A 134 -0.56 1.14 27.79
C TRP A 134 0.59 2.17 27.85
N PHE A 135 0.35 3.40 27.35
CA PHE A 135 1.34 4.49 27.35
C PHE A 135 1.64 5.08 28.75
N VAL A 136 0.80 4.79 29.75
CA VAL A 136 0.99 5.21 31.14
C VAL A 136 1.52 4.05 32.00
N SER A 137 1.28 2.80 31.58
CA SER A 137 1.75 1.60 32.27
C SER A 137 3.29 1.51 32.28
N ASP A 138 3.84 0.95 33.36
CA ASP A 138 5.27 0.69 33.48
C ASP A 138 5.79 -0.18 32.32
N ALA A 139 4.97 -1.12 31.83
CA ALA A 139 5.29 -1.98 30.69
C ALA A 139 5.52 -1.21 29.38
N GLY A 140 4.68 -0.20 29.08
CA GLY A 140 4.86 0.64 27.89
C GLY A 140 6.09 1.54 27.97
N ARG A 141 6.41 2.03 29.17
CA ARG A 141 7.63 2.83 29.42
C ARG A 141 8.91 2.01 29.27
N TRP A 142 8.92 0.76 29.72
CA TRP A 142 10.08 -0.13 29.57
C TRP A 142 10.39 -0.49 28.11
N MET A 143 9.37 -0.65 27.25
CA MET A 143 9.58 -0.96 25.82
C MET A 143 10.05 0.22 24.98
N LEU A 144 9.78 1.47 25.39
CA LEU A 144 10.23 2.69 24.72
C LEU A 144 11.59 3.19 25.22
N ALA A 145 12.07 2.67 26.35
CA ALA A 145 13.30 3.08 27.02
C ALA A 145 14.53 2.22 26.68
N THR A 146 14.38 1.21 25.81
CA THR A 146 15.46 0.38 25.23
C THR A 146 15.52 0.57 23.73
#